data_AF-A0A2P7N090-F1
#
_entry.id   AF-A0A2P7N090-F1
#
_cell.length_a   1.000
_cell.length_b   1.000
_cell.length_c   1.000
_cell.angle_alpha   90.00
_cell.angle_beta   90.00
_cell.angle_gamma   90.00
#
_symmetry.space_group_name_H-M   'P 1'
#
loop_
_entity.id
_entity.type
_entity.pdbx_description
1 polymer ?
#
loop_
_entity_poly.entity_id
_entity_poly.type
_entity_poly.pdbx_seq_one_letter_code
_entity_poly.pdbx_strand_id
1 'polypeptide(L)' 'MTGNLQAIGFLFSWVLGWGIGGSLIDAGLIQAGVYSLETGQLGTLTTFVLWTLLWGAAGAWLYRRFTTTTPESGSPD' A
#
# COMPACT_ATOMS: atom_id res chain seq x y z
N MET A 1 24.66 6.68 -8.98
CA MET A 1 23.60 6.57 -10.01
C MET A 1 22.61 5.43 -9.77
N THR A 2 22.95 4.39 -8.99
CA THR A 2 22.08 3.23 -8.69
C THR A 2 20.82 3.56 -7.87
N GLY A 3 20.86 4.62 -7.04
CA GLY A 3 19.72 5.00 -6.19
C GLY A 3 18.45 5.39 -6.94
N ASN A 4 18.58 6.05 -8.10
CA ASN A 4 17.40 6.45 -8.89
C ASN A 4 16.68 5.23 -9.50
N LEU A 5 17.43 4.25 -10.00
CA LEU A 5 16.84 3.00 -10.51
C LEU A 5 16.16 2.20 -9.40
N GLN A 6 16.75 2.15 -8.20
CA GLN A 6 16.14 1.49 -7.04
C GLN A 6 14.84 2.19 -6.61
N ALA A 7 14.83 3.53 -6.58
CA ALA A 7 13.63 4.29 -6.26
C ALA A 7 12.51 4.08 -7.29
N ILE A 8 12.85 4.09 -8.59
CA ILE A 8 11.90 3.79 -9.66
C ILE A 8 11.34 2.37 -9.53
N GLY A 9 12.21 1.37 -9.32
CA GLY A 9 11.79 -0.02 -9.14
C GLY A 9 10.89 -0.21 -7.91
N PHE A 10 11.20 0.48 -6.81
CA PHE A 10 10.36 0.52 -5.63
C PHE A 10 8.99 1.12 -5.94
N LEU A 11 8.94 2.33 -6.51
CA LEU A 11 7.67 3.01 -6.84
C LEU A 11 6.82 2.17 -7.79
N PHE A 12 7.43 1.58 -8.81
CA PHE A 12 6.73 0.71 -9.76
C PHE A 12 6.13 -0.51 -9.05
N SER A 13 6.92 -1.22 -8.26
CA SER A 13 6.46 -2.39 -7.51
C SER A 13 5.39 -2.01 -6.47
N TRP A 14 5.52 -0.84 -5.85
CA TRP A 14 4.58 -0.33 -4.85
C TRP A 14 3.22 0.00 -5.45
N VAL A 15 3.21 0.67 -6.61
CA VAL A 15 1.99 1.00 -7.36
C VAL A 15 1.34 -0.27 -7.92
N LEU A 16 2.12 -1.22 -8.44
CA LEU A 16 1.59 -2.51 -8.88
C LEU A 16 0.98 -3.29 -7.71
N GLY A 17 1.63 -3.32 -6.56
CA GLY A 17 1.08 -3.94 -5.35
C GLY A 17 -0.24 -3.31 -4.92
N TRP A 18 -0.34 -1.98 -4.97
CA TRP A 18 -1.60 -1.27 -4.68
C TRP A 18 -2.69 -1.61 -5.72
N GLY A 19 -2.41 -1.46 -7.02
CA GLY A 19 -3.40 -1.62 -8.08
C GLY A 19 -3.84 -3.07 -8.31
N ILE A 20 -2.87 -3.99 -8.44
CA ILE A 20 -3.14 -5.42 -8.65
C ILE A 20 -3.70 -6.04 -7.38
N GLY A 21 -3.12 -5.72 -6.22
CA GLY A 21 -3.58 -6.25 -4.93
C GLY A 21 -5.04 -5.89 -4.65
N GLY A 22 -5.42 -4.63 -4.86
CA GLY A 22 -6.81 -4.19 -4.66
C GLY A 22 -7.79 -4.88 -5.61
N SER A 23 -7.41 -5.02 -6.87
CA SER A 23 -8.22 -5.70 -7.89
C SER A 23 -8.40 -7.21 -7.60
N LEU A 24 -7.35 -7.87 -7.12
CA LEU A 24 -7.41 -9.30 -6.76
C LEU A 24 -8.28 -9.54 -5.52
N ILE A 25 -8.20 -8.64 -4.52
CA ILE A 25 -9.05 -8.72 -3.33
C ILE A 25 -10.52 -8.53 -3.72
N ASP A 26 -10.83 -7.50 -4.52
CA ASP A 26 -12.18 -7.24 -5.01
C ASP A 26 -12.74 -8.44 -5.79
N ALA A 27 -11.96 -8.99 -6.74
CA ALA A 27 -12.35 -10.18 -7.49
C ALA A 27 -12.56 -11.41 -6.58
N GLY A 28 -11.70 -11.62 -5.59
CA GLY A 28 -11.83 -12.72 -4.62
C GLY A 28 -13.07 -12.60 -3.74
N LEU A 29 -13.42 -11.39 -3.29
CA LEU A 29 -14.62 -11.14 -2.50
C LEU A 29 -15.90 -11.38 -3.30
N ILE A 30 -15.91 -10.98 -4.58
CA ILE A 30 -17.00 -11.27 -5.52
C ILE A 30 -17.11 -12.79 -5.74
N GLN A 31 -15.99 -13.47 -5.99
CA GLN A 31 -15.96 -14.93 -6.21
C GLN A 31 -16.46 -15.71 -4.98
N ALA A 32 -16.14 -15.23 -3.78
CA ALA A 32 -16.58 -15.83 -2.52
C ALA A 32 -18.05 -15.51 -2.17
N GLY A 33 -18.75 -14.70 -2.97
CA GLY A 33 -20.15 -14.34 -2.75
C GLY A 33 -20.37 -13.31 -1.63
N VAL A 34 -19.32 -12.58 -1.22
CA VAL A 34 -19.41 -11.54 -0.17
C VAL A 34 -20.29 -10.37 -0.63
N TYR A 35 -20.23 -10.04 -1.93
CA TYR A 35 -21.16 -9.14 -2.61
C TYR A 35 -21.27 -9.51 -4.11
N SER A 36 -22.32 -9.04 -4.77
CA SER A 36 -22.59 -9.28 -6.21
C SER A 36 -22.30 -8.04 -7.05
N LEU A 37 -22.02 -8.21 -8.34
CA LEU A 37 -21.77 -7.09 -9.27
C LEU A 37 -22.99 -6.17 -9.49
N GLU A 38 -24.22 -6.70 -9.40
CA GLU A 38 -25.46 -5.93 -9.63
C GLU A 38 -25.79 -4.95 -8.50
N THR A 39 -25.37 -5.24 -7.27
CA THR A 39 -25.58 -4.38 -6.08
C THR A 39 -24.26 -3.87 -5.49
N GLY A 40 -23.13 -4.26 -6.08
CA GLY A 40 -21.81 -4.30 -5.44
C GLY A 40 -20.97 -3.04 -5.51
N GLN A 41 -21.48 -1.93 -6.07
CA GLN A 41 -20.72 -0.68 -6.15
C GLN A 41 -20.27 -0.21 -4.75
N LEU A 42 -21.10 -0.41 -3.72
CA LEU A 42 -20.73 -0.13 -2.33
C LEU A 42 -19.70 -1.13 -1.78
N GLY A 43 -19.80 -2.41 -2.16
CA GLY A 43 -18.83 -3.44 -1.79
C GLY A 43 -17.45 -3.14 -2.35
N THR A 44 -17.35 -2.91 -3.67
CA THR A 44 -16.11 -2.53 -4.35
C THR A 44 -15.54 -1.21 -3.82
N LEU A 45 -16.36 -0.19 -3.59
CA LEU A 45 -15.89 1.07 -3.00
C LEU A 45 -15.31 0.84 -1.60
N THR A 46 -15.99 0.04 -0.78
CA THR A 46 -15.51 -0.29 0.58
C THR A 46 -14.19 -1.04 0.51
N THR A 47 -14.08 -2.08 -0.32
CA THR A 47 -12.85 -2.83 -0.55
C THR A 47 -11.71 -1.91 -1.01
N PHE A 48 -12.00 -1.02 -1.97
CA PHE A 48 -11.02 -0.06 -2.48
C PHE A 48 -10.52 0.90 -1.40
N VAL A 49 -11.43 1.48 -0.60
CA VAL A 49 -11.07 2.41 0.48
C VAL A 49 -10.25 1.70 1.54
N LEU A 50 -10.71 0.53 2.02
CA LEU A 50 -10.00 -0.24 3.04
C LEU A 50 -8.61 -0.65 2.57
N TRP A 51 -8.51 -1.13 1.33
CA TRP A 51 -7.22 -1.51 0.76
C TRP A 51 -6.28 -0.31 0.61
N THR A 52 -6.79 0.82 0.11
CA THR A 52 -5.99 2.05 -0.05
C THR A 52 -5.49 2.56 1.29
N LEU A 53 -6.32 2.55 2.32
CA LEU A 53 -5.91 2.93 3.68
C LEU A 53 -4.88 1.97 4.25
N LEU A 54 -5.08 0.67 4.10
CA LEU A 54 -4.15 -0.35 4.58
C LEU A 54 -2.78 -0.24 3.90
N TRP A 55 -2.77 -0.15 2.56
CA TRP A 55 -1.55 -0.04 1.77
C TRP A 55 -0.83 1.30 2.02
N GLY A 56 -1.59 2.39 2.15
CA GLY A 56 -1.07 3.71 2.54
C GLY A 56 -0.46 3.71 3.95
N ALA A 57 -1.11 3.07 4.92
CA ALA A 57 -0.59 2.91 6.27
C ALA A 57 0.70 2.08 6.28
N ALA A 58 0.79 1.02 5.48
CA ALA A 58 2.02 0.26 5.30
C ALA A 58 3.15 1.14 4.74
N GLY A 59 2.85 2.02 3.78
CA GLY A 59 3.81 2.99 3.25
C GLY A 59 4.28 4.01 4.28
N ALA A 60 3.35 4.56 5.06
CA ALA A 60 3.67 5.48 6.16
C ALA A 60 4.53 4.81 7.24
N TRP A 61 4.22 3.55 7.58
CA TRP A 61 5.02 2.75 8.50
C TRP A 61 6.43 2.51 7.96
N LEU A 62 6.55 2.13 6.68
CA LEU A 62 7.82 1.89 6.01
C LEU A 62 8.68 3.17 6.02
N TYR A 63 8.08 4.31 5.67
CA TYR A 63 8.73 5.61 5.73
C TYR A 63 9.29 5.89 7.13
N ARG A 64 8.46 5.78 8.17
CA ARG A 64 8.90 6.00 9.56
C ARG A 64 10.03 5.06 9.95
N ARG A 65 9.95 3.78 9.57
CA ARG A 65 10.96 2.77 9.91
C ARG A 65 12.36 3.12 9.37
N PHE A 66 12.43 3.77 8.21
CA PHE A 66 13.69 4.14 7.57
C PHE A 66 14.15 5.58 7.86
N THR A 67 13.27 6.46 8.31
CA THR A 67 13.62 7.86 8.64
C THR A 67 13.79 8.13 10.13
N THR A 68 13.29 7.27 11.02
CA THR A 68 13.39 7.45 12.48
C THR A 68 14.75 6.99 13.06
N THR A 69 15.64 6.38 12.25
CA THR A 69 16.92 5.82 12.71
C THR A 69 18.10 6.80 12.73
N THR A 70 17.86 8.11 12.82
CA THR A 70 18.95 9.10 13.05
C THR A 70 18.88 9.63 14.48
N PRO A 71 19.40 8.91 15.49
CA PRO A 71 19.88 9.56 16.70
C PRO A 71 21.22 10.21 16.36
N GLU A 72 21.20 11.51 16.06
CA GLU A 72 22.36 12.35 16.28
C GLU A 72 22.49 12.55 17.78
N SER A 73 22.98 11.51 18.47
CA SER A 73 23.52 11.68 19.82
C SER A 73 24.86 12.40 19.67
N GLY A 74 24.80 13.70 19.43
CA GLY A 74 25.90 14.59 19.73
C GLY A 74 26.20 14.46 21.21
N SER A 75 27.34 13.83 21.52
CA SER A 75 27.94 13.89 22.85
C SER A 75 28.22 15.36 23.15
N PRO A 76 27.67 15.96 24.21
CA PRO A 76 28.23 17.20 24.74
C PRO A 76 29.50 16.83 25.50
N ASP A 77 30.60 17.45 25.08
CA ASP A 77 31.97 17.53 25.60
C ASP A 77 32.23 17.05 27.05
#